data_AF-B8AM49-F1
#
_entry.id   AF-B8AM49-F1
#
_cell.length_a   1.000
_cell.length_b   1.000
_cell.length_c   1.000
_cell.angle_alpha   90.00
_cell.angle_beta   90.00
_cell.angle_gamma   90.00
#
_symmetry.space_group_name_H-M   'P 1'
#
loop_
_entity.id
_entity.type
_entity.pdbx_description
1 polymer ?
#
loop_
_entity_poly.entity_id
_entity_poly.type
_entity_poly.pdbx_seq_one_letter_code
_entity_poly.pdbx_strand_id
1 'polypeptide(L)'
;MRIYLPNDTILHALRGTRIAVVLDAPDVRSLASNDATNASSSAAQAWVQANVRPYYPDVNIKYIAVGNEVKDGADKAKILPAMNNIRDALSAAGLGGHIKVESYGERCEHVAEEDGHDRRRFPRGYVDYLYLFDCVFGVERRVLGYGVMAAWLVVLFYLLGDTAAVYFCSSLKDLSWLLRLSRRSPA
;
A
#
# COMPACT_ATOMS: atom_id res chain seq x y z
N MET A 1 17.22 -0.65 1.61
CA MET A 1 17.47 -2.01 2.11
C MET A 1 16.45 -2.33 3.20
N ARG A 2 15.96 -3.56 3.29
CA ARG A 2 15.04 -3.97 4.36
C ARG A 2 15.71 -5.01 5.26
N ILE A 3 15.54 -4.87 6.56
CA ILE A 3 16.07 -5.78 7.58
C ILE A 3 14.87 -6.31 8.37
N TYR A 4 14.63 -7.62 8.28
CA TYR A 4 13.46 -8.27 8.89
C TYR A 4 13.55 -8.45 10.41
N LEU A 5 14.75 -8.35 10.97
CA LEU A 5 15.00 -8.47 12.41
C LEU A 5 16.15 -7.53 12.81
N PRO A 6 16.04 -6.74 13.89
CA PRO A 6 17.15 -5.94 14.39
C PRO A 6 18.37 -6.80 14.66
N ASN A 7 19.44 -6.55 13.90
CA ASN A 7 20.69 -7.28 14.00
C ASN A 7 21.84 -6.29 14.13
N ASP A 8 22.50 -6.34 15.28
CA ASP A 8 23.57 -5.41 15.65
C ASP A 8 24.72 -5.39 14.63
N THR A 9 25.16 -6.57 14.17
CA THR A 9 26.23 -6.72 13.17
C THR A 9 25.88 -6.02 11.86
N ILE A 10 24.64 -6.20 11.37
CA ILE A 10 24.19 -5.57 10.13
C ILE A 10 24.08 -4.04 10.31
N LEU A 11 23.51 -3.58 11.43
CA LEU A 11 23.33 -2.16 11.69
C LEU A 11 24.67 -1.43 11.89
N HIS A 12 25.65 -2.07 12.54
CA HIS A 12 27.01 -1.53 12.62
C HIS A 12 27.69 -1.42 11.26
N ALA A 13 27.55 -2.43 10.40
CA ALA A 13 28.11 -2.40 9.05
C ALA A 13 27.50 -1.30 8.16
N LEU A 14 26.27 -0.86 8.46
CA LEU A 14 25.57 0.17 7.69
C LEU A 14 25.89 1.60 8.13
N ARG A 15 26.62 1.80 9.24
CA ARG A 15 26.99 3.14 9.70
C ARG A 15 27.78 3.91 8.63
N GLY A 16 27.37 5.14 8.35
CA GLY A 16 28.03 6.02 7.38
C GLY A 16 27.79 5.68 5.90
N THR A 17 27.11 4.58 5.58
CA THR A 17 26.88 4.15 4.18
C THR A 17 25.81 4.96 3.45
N ARG A 18 25.01 5.76 4.18
CA ARG A 18 23.84 6.52 3.70
C ARG A 18 22.70 5.68 3.10
N ILE A 19 22.83 4.35 3.08
CA ILE A 19 21.81 3.44 2.57
C ILE A 19 20.56 3.58 3.43
N ALA A 20 19.42 3.88 2.80
CA ALA A 20 18.14 3.96 3.49
C ALA A 20 17.69 2.56 3.94
N VAL A 21 17.36 2.43 5.22
CA VAL A 21 16.97 1.17 5.86
C VAL A 21 15.50 1.21 6.26
N VAL A 22 14.79 0.13 5.92
CA VAL A 22 13.49 -0.25 6.50
C VAL A 22 13.79 -1.33 7.54
N LEU A 23 13.40 -1.11 8.80
CA LEU A 23 13.63 -2.05 9.89
C LEU A 23 12.29 -2.62 10.36
N ASP A 24 12.18 -3.94 10.37
CA ASP A 24 10.96 -4.60 10.81
C ASP A 24 10.91 -4.70 12.34
N ALA A 25 9.74 -4.41 12.89
CA ALA A 25 9.43 -4.59 14.29
C ALA A 25 8.85 -6.00 14.51
N PRO A 26 9.39 -6.79 15.45
CA PRO A 26 9.20 -8.24 15.46
C PRO A 26 7.80 -8.69 15.94
N ASP A 27 7.28 -8.14 17.04
CA ASP A 27 6.06 -8.65 17.68
C ASP A 27 5.02 -7.56 17.95
N VAL A 28 3.91 -7.60 17.21
CA VAL A 28 2.80 -6.66 17.39
C VAL A 28 2.06 -6.83 18.71
N ARG A 29 2.14 -8.01 19.36
CA ARG A 29 1.42 -8.25 20.63
C ARG A 29 2.04 -7.47 21.77
N SER A 30 3.36 -7.57 21.93
CA SER A 30 4.10 -6.78 22.92
C SER A 30 4.09 -5.31 22.57
N LEU A 31 4.29 -4.94 21.30
CA LEU A 31 4.29 -3.54 20.90
C LEU A 31 2.93 -2.85 21.09
N ALA A 32 1.82 -3.57 20.97
CA ALA A 32 0.47 -3.06 21.22
C ALA A 32 0.10 -2.98 22.71
N SER A 33 0.84 -3.65 23.60
CA SER A 33 0.50 -3.64 25.02
C SER A 33 0.83 -2.28 25.63
N ASN A 34 -0.21 -1.59 26.07
CA ASN A 34 -0.09 -0.38 26.88
C ASN A 34 -0.01 -0.81 28.35
N ASP A 35 1.18 -1.08 28.87
CA ASP A 35 1.34 -1.13 30.32
C ASP A 35 1.27 0.31 30.85
N ALA A 36 0.04 0.76 31.13
CA ALA A 36 -0.28 2.11 31.57
C ALA A 36 0.25 2.43 32.97
N THR A 37 0.91 1.49 33.64
CA THR A 37 1.47 1.68 34.99
C THR A 37 2.76 2.50 34.99
N ASN A 38 3.43 2.65 33.85
CA ASN A 38 4.57 3.56 33.68
C ASN A 38 4.57 4.19 32.29
N ALA A 39 4.26 5.49 32.20
CA ALA A 39 4.27 6.28 30.95
C ALA A 39 5.63 6.29 30.20
N SER A 40 6.69 5.82 30.86
CA SER A 40 8.08 5.70 30.37
C SER A 40 8.50 4.27 29.98
N SER A 41 7.60 3.28 30.02
CA SER A 41 7.94 1.86 29.84
C SER A 41 6.94 1.10 28.95
N SER A 42 6.50 1.69 27.83
CA SER A 42 5.83 0.86 26.82
C SER A 42 6.86 -0.08 26.17
N ALA A 43 6.47 -1.30 25.80
CA ALA A 43 7.35 -2.22 25.10
C ALA A 43 7.90 -1.61 23.79
N ALA A 44 7.10 -0.73 23.16
CA ALA A 44 7.52 0.05 22.00
C ALA A 44 8.65 1.05 22.32
N GLN A 45 8.59 1.76 23.44
CA GLN A 45 9.66 2.64 23.88
C GLN A 45 10.94 1.85 24.15
N ALA A 46 10.86 0.74 24.88
CA ALA A 46 12.01 -0.13 25.14
C ALA A 46 12.63 -0.63 23.83
N TRP A 47 11.79 -1.03 22.87
CA TRP A 47 12.24 -1.49 21.57
C TRP A 47 12.95 -0.39 20.75
N VAL A 48 12.40 0.83 20.71
CA VAL A 48 13.03 1.98 20.02
C VAL A 48 14.37 2.34 20.67
N GLN A 49 14.43 2.33 22.00
CA GLN A 49 15.67 2.62 22.74
C GLN A 49 16.75 1.56 22.50
N ALA A 50 16.38 0.29 22.36
CA ALA A 50 17.33 -0.79 22.12
C ALA A 50 17.75 -0.92 20.65
N ASN A 51 16.85 -0.69 19.69
CA ASN A 51 17.06 -1.10 18.30
C ASN A 51 17.21 0.05 17.30
N VAL A 52 16.85 1.28 17.69
CA VAL A 52 16.87 2.45 16.78
C VAL A 52 17.85 3.50 17.30
N ARG A 53 17.67 3.93 18.55
CA ARG A 53 18.47 4.98 19.18
C ARG A 53 19.98 4.78 19.12
N PRO A 54 20.55 3.57 19.33
CA PRO A 54 22.00 3.39 19.34
C PRO A 54 22.65 3.54 17.97
N TYR A 55 21.87 3.43 16.89
CA TYR A 55 22.36 3.44 15.51
C TYR A 55 21.99 4.72 14.76
N TYR A 56 21.00 5.47 15.22
CA TYR A 56 20.65 6.76 14.64
C TYR A 56 21.53 7.89 15.22
N PRO A 57 22.05 8.84 14.41
CA PRO A 57 21.81 9.03 12.97
C PRO A 57 22.81 8.32 12.04
N ASP A 58 23.78 7.57 12.56
CA ASP A 58 24.86 6.94 11.77
C ASP A 58 24.32 5.97 10.71
N VAL A 59 23.22 5.27 11.03
CA VAL A 59 22.44 4.45 10.10
C VAL A 59 21.22 5.25 9.65
N ASN A 60 21.02 5.32 8.33
CA ASN A 60 19.90 6.04 7.72
C ASN A 60 18.60 5.21 7.79
N ILE A 61 18.10 4.98 9.00
CA ILE A 61 16.81 4.32 9.26
C ILE A 61 15.69 5.27 8.81
N LYS A 62 14.92 4.88 7.80
CA LYS A 62 13.85 5.70 7.21
C LYS A 62 12.46 5.24 7.61
N TYR A 63 12.26 3.93 7.66
CA TYR A 63 10.95 3.34 7.96
C TYR A 63 11.09 2.24 8.99
N ILE A 64 10.08 2.12 9.85
CA ILE A 64 9.87 0.97 10.72
C ILE A 64 8.63 0.23 10.25
N ALA A 65 8.80 -1.02 9.82
CA ALA A 65 7.71 -1.85 9.33
C ALA A 65 7.15 -2.71 10.47
N VAL A 66 5.92 -2.44 10.87
CA VAL A 66 5.23 -3.14 11.97
C VAL A 66 4.29 -4.20 11.39
N GLY A 67 4.41 -5.44 11.87
CA GLY A 67 3.45 -6.51 11.55
C GLY A 67 3.78 -7.35 10.31
N ASN A 68 5.05 -7.46 9.93
CA ASN A 68 5.48 -8.28 8.78
C ASN A 68 5.14 -9.78 8.89
N GLU A 69 5.01 -10.32 10.10
CA GLU A 69 4.76 -11.75 10.33
C GLU A 69 3.36 -12.07 10.85
N VAL A 70 2.44 -11.11 10.78
CA VAL A 70 1.06 -11.30 11.26
C VAL A 70 0.25 -12.05 10.20
N LYS A 71 0.21 -13.37 10.32
CA LYS A 71 -0.38 -14.26 9.31
C LYS A 71 -1.91 -14.19 9.26
N ASP A 72 -2.62 -14.24 10.39
CA ASP A 72 -4.08 -14.04 10.50
C ASP A 72 -4.55 -14.03 11.98
N GLY A 73 -5.78 -13.60 12.23
CA GLY A 73 -6.45 -13.72 13.54
C GLY A 73 -6.36 -12.49 14.44
N ALA A 74 -6.47 -12.70 15.76
CA ALA A 74 -6.57 -11.65 16.79
C ALA A 74 -5.39 -10.66 16.83
N ASP A 75 -4.26 -10.97 16.20
CA ASP A 75 -3.08 -10.11 16.18
C ASP A 75 -3.10 -9.06 15.07
N LYS A 76 -3.92 -9.22 14.02
CA LYS A 76 -4.13 -8.16 13.02
C LYS A 76 -4.69 -6.91 13.67
N ALA A 77 -5.64 -7.07 14.59
CA ALA A 77 -6.21 -5.97 15.37
C ALA A 77 -5.19 -5.25 16.27
N LYS A 78 -3.99 -5.82 16.47
CA LYS A 78 -2.91 -5.23 17.28
C LYS A 78 -1.91 -4.44 16.45
N ILE A 79 -1.96 -4.54 15.12
CA ILE A 79 -1.05 -3.81 14.24
C ILE A 79 -1.19 -2.31 14.45
N LEU A 80 -2.41 -1.77 14.39
CA LEU A 80 -2.66 -0.35 14.54
C LEU A 80 -2.25 0.19 15.93
N PRO A 81 -2.65 -0.44 17.05
CA PRO A 81 -2.13 -0.08 18.37
C PRO A 81 -0.59 -0.13 18.46
N ALA A 82 0.05 -1.15 17.89
CA ALA A 82 1.50 -1.26 17.88
C ALA A 82 2.18 -0.14 17.06
N MET A 83 1.60 0.24 15.92
CA MET A 83 2.08 1.35 15.10
C MET A 83 2.01 2.67 15.87
N ASN A 84 0.88 2.94 16.53
CA ASN A 84 0.69 4.15 17.34
C ASN A 84 1.71 4.21 18.47
N ASN A 85 1.91 3.11 19.19
CA ASN A 85 2.88 3.04 20.27
C ASN A 85 4.33 3.25 19.80
N ILE A 86 4.70 2.70 18.64
CA ILE A 86 6.02 2.94 18.04
C ILE A 86 6.17 4.40 17.60
N ARG A 87 5.13 5.00 17.01
CA ARG A 87 5.13 6.42 16.61
C ARG A 87 5.33 7.32 17.83
N ASP A 88 4.61 7.05 18.91
CA ASP A 88 4.73 7.79 20.17
C ASP A 88 6.11 7.59 20.80
N ALA A 89 6.65 6.37 20.76
CA ALA A 89 8.00 6.07 21.22
C ALA A 89 9.09 6.81 20.41
N LEU A 90 8.94 6.89 19.09
CA LEU A 90 9.83 7.67 18.23
C LEU A 90 9.71 9.17 18.51
N SER A 91 8.50 9.67 18.71
CA SER A 91 8.24 11.06 19.08
C SER A 91 8.87 11.42 20.43
N ALA A 92 8.68 10.57 21.45
CA ALA A 92 9.31 10.70 22.76
C ALA A 92 10.84 10.60 22.69
N ALA A 93 11.36 9.85 21.72
CA ALA A 93 12.78 9.81 21.40
C ALA A 93 13.26 11.02 20.55
N GLY A 94 12.43 12.01 20.24
CA GLY A 94 12.83 13.12 19.36
C GLY A 94 13.22 12.66 17.94
N LEU A 95 12.79 11.47 17.53
CA LEU A 95 12.96 10.90 16.20
C LEU A 95 11.68 11.06 15.35
N GLY A 96 10.62 11.62 15.92
CA GLY A 96 9.39 11.95 15.23
C GLY A 96 9.64 12.83 14.02
N GLY A 97 9.08 12.46 12.87
CA GLY A 97 9.27 13.16 11.59
C GLY A 97 10.56 12.79 10.82
N HIS A 98 11.54 12.16 11.48
CA HIS A 98 12.75 11.64 10.81
C HIS A 98 12.60 10.19 10.35
N ILE A 99 11.90 9.39 11.15
CA ILE A 99 11.62 7.98 10.91
C ILE A 99 10.11 7.79 10.84
N LYS A 100 9.62 7.20 9.74
CA LYS A 100 8.20 6.91 9.53
C LYS A 100 7.86 5.49 9.95
N VAL A 101 6.61 5.25 10.34
CA VAL A 101 6.11 3.93 10.73
C VAL A 101 5.15 3.45 9.67
N GLU A 102 5.35 2.25 9.14
CA GLU A 102 4.50 1.63 8.13
C GLU A 102 4.04 0.23 8.56
N SER A 103 2.95 -0.28 7.99
CA SER A 103 2.55 -1.69 8.16
C SER A 103 2.13 -2.30 6.83
N TYR A 104 2.40 -3.60 6.68
CA TYR A 104 2.03 -4.41 5.52
C TYR A 104 0.54 -4.78 5.48
N GLY A 105 -0.21 -4.64 6.59
CA GLY A 105 -1.62 -5.02 6.68
C GLY A 105 -2.63 -3.86 6.68
N GLU A 106 -2.22 -2.66 7.05
CA GLU A 106 -3.11 -1.52 7.37
C GLU A 106 -2.67 -0.26 6.61
N ARG A 107 -2.45 -0.38 5.29
CA ARG A 107 -2.06 0.75 4.43
C ARG A 107 -3.07 1.91 4.46
N CYS A 108 -4.29 1.63 4.89
CA CYS A 108 -5.44 2.52 4.80
C CYS A 108 -5.54 3.58 5.90
N GLU A 109 -5.16 3.24 7.12
CA GLU A 109 -5.15 4.21 8.23
C GLU A 109 -3.97 5.20 8.09
N HIS A 110 -2.83 4.72 7.58
CA HIS A 110 -1.64 5.55 7.37
C HIS A 110 -1.82 6.57 6.22
N VAL A 111 -2.63 6.26 5.21
CA VAL A 111 -2.99 7.22 4.16
C VAL A 111 -3.91 8.31 4.71
N ALA A 112 -4.86 7.97 5.59
CA ALA A 112 -5.80 8.94 6.14
C ALA A 112 -5.17 9.95 7.13
N GLU A 113 -4.10 9.57 7.86
CA GLU A 113 -3.50 10.43 8.89
C GLU A 113 -2.32 11.30 8.38
N GLU A 114 -1.58 10.88 7.34
CA GLU A 114 -0.62 11.77 6.66
C GLU A 114 -1.27 12.66 5.56
N ASP A 115 -2.47 12.33 5.06
CA ASP A 115 -3.19 13.13 4.05
C ASP A 115 -3.86 14.41 4.59
N GLY A 116 -3.77 14.65 5.90
CA GLY A 116 -4.20 15.90 6.50
C GLY A 116 -3.40 17.13 6.04
N HIS A 117 -2.23 16.98 5.39
CA HIS A 117 -1.35 18.11 5.11
C HIS A 117 -0.65 18.19 3.73
N ASP A 118 -1.01 17.42 2.70
CA ASP A 118 -0.45 17.71 1.36
C ASP A 118 -1.40 17.54 0.17
N ARG A 119 -2.32 18.50 0.03
CA ARG A 119 -3.14 18.74 -1.18
C ARG A 119 -2.34 19.04 -2.47
N ARG A 120 -1.01 18.92 -2.47
CA ARG A 120 -0.15 19.23 -3.65
C ARG A 120 0.27 18.00 -4.45
N ARG A 121 0.11 16.78 -3.93
CA ARG A 121 0.59 15.56 -4.62
C ARG A 121 -0.40 14.96 -5.61
N PHE A 122 -1.70 15.15 -5.41
CA PHE A 122 -2.74 14.72 -6.36
C PHE A 122 -3.66 15.89 -6.73
N PRO A 123 -3.65 16.34 -8.00
CA PRO A 123 -4.55 17.39 -8.44
C PRO A 123 -6.00 16.94 -8.29
N ARG A 124 -6.86 17.85 -7.80
CA ARG A 124 -8.32 17.65 -7.71
C ARG A 124 -8.85 17.01 -9.00
N GLY A 125 -9.35 15.77 -8.90
CA GLY A 125 -9.87 15.01 -10.05
C GLY A 125 -9.27 13.60 -10.22
N TYR A 126 -8.21 13.26 -9.50
CA TYR A 126 -7.66 11.90 -9.49
C TYR A 126 -8.41 11.02 -8.47
N VAL A 127 -8.96 9.89 -8.93
CA VAL A 127 -9.53 8.85 -8.06
C VAL A 127 -8.40 7.90 -7.67
N ASP A 128 -8.05 7.86 -6.39
CA ASP A 128 -7.08 6.88 -5.88
C ASP A 128 -7.74 5.50 -5.79
N TYR A 129 -7.59 4.74 -6.86
CA TYR A 129 -8.15 3.39 -6.96
C TYR A 129 -7.58 2.43 -5.91
N LEU A 130 -6.33 2.62 -5.47
CA LEU A 130 -5.74 1.77 -4.44
C LEU A 130 -6.41 2.05 -3.08
N TYR A 131 -6.62 3.31 -2.72
CA TYR A 131 -7.39 3.67 -1.54
C TYR A 131 -8.83 3.15 -1.61
N LEU A 132 -9.52 3.34 -2.74
CA LEU A 132 -10.90 2.88 -2.91
C LEU A 132 -11.01 1.35 -2.75
N PHE A 133 -10.13 0.58 -3.40
CA PHE A 133 -10.18 -0.87 -3.38
C PHE A 133 -9.67 -1.49 -2.09
N ASP A 134 -8.58 -0.98 -1.52
CA ASP A 134 -7.98 -1.54 -0.31
C ASP A 134 -8.66 -1.02 0.97
N CYS A 135 -9.17 0.22 0.98
CA CYS A 135 -9.64 0.90 2.20
C CYS A 135 -11.15 1.05 2.28
N VAL A 136 -11.83 1.39 1.19
CA VAL A 136 -13.29 1.62 1.19
C VAL A 136 -14.06 0.30 0.98
N PHE A 137 -13.60 -0.51 0.03
CA PHE A 137 -14.22 -1.81 -0.25
C PHE A 137 -13.68 -2.94 0.66
N GLY A 138 -12.42 -2.82 1.11
CA GLY A 138 -11.79 -3.82 1.97
C GLY A 138 -11.58 -5.16 1.25
N VAL A 139 -10.84 -6.06 1.91
CA VAL A 139 -10.43 -7.35 1.33
C VAL A 139 -11.64 -8.25 1.00
N GLU A 140 -12.71 -8.22 1.81
CA GLU A 140 -13.90 -9.05 1.61
C GLU A 140 -14.70 -8.67 0.35
N ARG A 141 -14.76 -7.38 -0.01
CA ARG A 141 -15.53 -6.91 -1.17
C ARG A 141 -14.69 -6.78 -2.43
N ARG A 142 -13.40 -7.11 -2.38
CA ARG A 142 -12.48 -7.01 -3.52
C ARG A 142 -12.96 -7.81 -4.73
N VAL A 143 -13.59 -8.97 -4.50
CA VAL A 143 -14.19 -9.80 -5.55
C VAL A 143 -15.36 -9.09 -6.25
N LEU A 144 -16.22 -8.41 -5.48
CA LEU A 144 -17.32 -7.63 -6.06
C LEU A 144 -16.79 -6.45 -6.87
N GLY A 145 -15.74 -5.79 -6.41
CA GLY A 145 -15.07 -4.72 -7.15
C GLY A 145 -14.49 -5.21 -8.48
N TYR A 146 -13.80 -6.35 -8.50
CA TYR A 146 -13.33 -6.97 -9.74
C TYR A 146 -14.49 -7.40 -10.65
N GLY A 147 -15.59 -7.91 -10.08
CA GLY A 147 -16.80 -8.27 -10.83
C GLY A 147 -17.42 -7.07 -11.55
N VAL A 148 -17.56 -5.93 -10.87
CA VAL A 148 -18.07 -4.68 -11.47
C VAL A 148 -17.14 -4.20 -12.58
N MET A 149 -15.82 -4.23 -12.38
CA MET A 149 -14.88 -3.75 -13.39
C MET A 149 -14.80 -4.69 -14.60
N ALA A 150 -14.89 -6.00 -14.39
CA ALA A 150 -15.01 -6.98 -15.48
C ALA A 150 -16.31 -6.77 -16.27
N ALA A 151 -17.45 -6.57 -15.59
CA ALA A 151 -18.72 -6.26 -16.24
C ALA A 151 -18.63 -4.96 -17.06
N TRP A 152 -17.97 -3.93 -16.52
CA TRP A 152 -17.78 -2.67 -17.21
C TRP A 152 -16.89 -2.81 -18.46
N LEU A 153 -15.81 -3.60 -18.37
CA LEU A 153 -14.97 -3.94 -19.52
C LEU A 153 -15.75 -4.69 -20.61
N VAL A 154 -16.62 -5.64 -20.24
CA VAL A 154 -17.49 -6.34 -21.20
C VAL A 154 -18.42 -5.36 -21.92
N VAL A 155 -19.04 -4.42 -21.20
CA VAL A 155 -19.88 -3.38 -21.80
C VAL A 155 -19.07 -2.49 -22.74
N LEU A 156 -17.86 -2.07 -22.34
CA LEU A 156 -16.99 -1.25 -23.17
C LEU A 156 -16.58 -1.98 -24.46
N PHE A 157 -16.20 -3.25 -24.37
CA PHE A 157 -15.87 -4.06 -25.54
C PHE A 157 -17.08 -4.27 -26.46
N TYR A 158 -18.26 -4.48 -25.90
CA TYR A 158 -19.50 -4.59 -26.67
C TYR A 158 -19.80 -3.30 -27.44
N LEU A 159 -19.74 -2.14 -26.76
CA LEU A 159 -20.00 -0.84 -27.38
C LEU A 159 -18.95 -0.50 -28.46
N LEU A 160 -17.67 -0.76 -28.20
CA LEU A 160 -16.61 -0.57 -29.19
C LEU A 160 -16.79 -1.51 -30.38
N GLY A 161 -17.15 -2.77 -30.14
CA GLY A 161 -17.38 -3.77 -31.18
C GLY A 161 -18.57 -3.43 -32.07
N ASP A 162 -19.70 -3.06 -31.48
CA ASP A 162 -20.91 -2.66 -32.21
C ASP A 162 -20.65 -1.39 -33.03
N THR A 163 -20.02 -0.39 -32.41
CA THR A 163 -19.63 0.85 -33.09
C THR A 163 -18.68 0.56 -34.25
N ALA A 164 -17.62 -0.23 -34.01
CA ALA A 164 -16.67 -0.63 -35.04
C ALA A 164 -17.34 -1.39 -36.19
N ALA A 165 -18.24 -2.32 -35.91
CA ALA A 165 -18.96 -3.08 -36.92
C ALA A 165 -19.74 -2.16 -37.87
N VAL A 166 -20.39 -1.11 -37.36
CA VAL A 166 -21.10 -0.12 -38.18
C VAL A 166 -20.14 0.66 -39.08
N TYR A 167 -19.01 1.15 -38.55
CA TYR A 167 -18.03 1.91 -39.34
C TYR A 167 -17.32 1.04 -40.38
N PHE A 168 -16.97 -0.19 -40.04
CA PHE A 168 -16.30 -1.11 -40.97
C PHE A 168 -17.24 -1.70 -42.01
N CYS A 169 -18.56 -1.69 -41.79
CA CYS A 169 -19.53 -2.26 -42.73
C CYS A 169 -19.47 -1.62 -44.12
N SER A 170 -19.43 -0.29 -44.19
CA SER A 170 -19.34 0.42 -45.49
C SER A 170 -18.04 0.09 -46.20
N SER A 171 -16.92 0.12 -45.48
CA SER A 171 -15.59 -0.17 -46.04
C SER A 171 -15.46 -1.61 -46.53
N LEU A 172 -16.01 -2.58 -45.79
CA LEU A 172 -16.01 -4.00 -46.18
C LEU A 172 -16.94 -4.28 -47.37
N LYS A 173 -18.05 -3.55 -47.49
CA LYS A 173 -18.98 -3.65 -48.62
C LYS A 173 -18.32 -3.17 -49.91
N ASP A 174 -17.61 -2.05 -49.86
CA ASP A 174 -16.89 -1.50 -51.01
C ASP A 174 -15.72 -2.42 -51.41
N LEU A 175 -15.00 -2.98 -50.42
CA LEU A 175 -13.93 -3.95 -50.66
C LEU A 175 -14.47 -5.26 -51.26
N SER A 176 -15.63 -5.75 -50.82
CA SER A 176 -16.31 -6.93 -51.37
C SER A 176 -16.69 -6.73 -52.85
N TRP A 177 -17.11 -5.52 -53.21
CA TRP A 177 -17.41 -5.14 -54.58
C TRP A 177 -16.14 -5.10 -55.45
N LEU A 178 -15.07 -4.48 -54.95
CA LEU A 178 -13.78 -4.43 -55.64
C LEU A 178 -13.15 -5.81 -55.85
N LEU A 179 -13.23 -6.69 -54.86
CA LEU A 179 -12.70 -8.05 -54.93
C LEU A 179 -13.63 -9.05 -55.63
N ARG A 180 -14.80 -8.61 -56.12
CA ARG A 180 -15.83 -9.46 -56.80
C ARG A 180 -16.24 -10.70 -56.00
N LEU A 181 -16.22 -10.62 -54.67
CA LEU A 181 -16.55 -11.75 -53.79
C LEU A 181 -18.06 -11.99 -53.70
N SER A 182 -18.88 -10.97 -53.93
CA SER A 182 -20.34 -11.08 -53.98
C SER A 182 -20.82 -11.41 -55.41
N ARG A 183 -21.08 -12.68 -55.71
CA ARG A 183 -21.86 -13.09 -56.89
C ARG A 183 -23.35 -12.90 -56.59
N ARG A 184 -23.97 -11.89 -57.21
CA ARG A 184 -25.44 -11.78 -57.28
C ARG A 184 -25.98 -12.96 -58.10
N SER A 185 -26.86 -13.77 -57.51
CA SER A 185 -27.82 -14.56 -58.30
C SER A 185 -28.88 -13.60 -58.83
N PRO A 186 -29.09 -13.49 -60.15
CA PRO A 186 -30.25 -12.78 -60.68
C PRO A 186 -31.51 -13.59 -60.39
N ALA A 187 -32.56 -12.89 -59.94
CA ALA A 187 -33.94 -13.37 -59.99
C ALA A 187 -34.48 -13.23 -61.43
#